data_AF-U6DIK1-F1
#
_entry.id   AF-U6DIK1-F1
#
_cell.length_a   1.000
_cell.length_b   1.000
_cell.length_c   1.000
_cell.angle_alpha   90.00
_cell.angle_beta   90.00
_cell.angle_gamma   90.00
#
_symmetry.space_group_name_H-M   'P 1'
#
loop_
_entity.id
_entity.type
_entity.pdbx_description
1 polymer ?
#
loop_
_entity_poly.entity_id
_entity_poly.type
_entity_poly.pdbx_seq_one_letter_code
_entity_poly.pdbx_strand_id
1 'polypeptide(L)'
;QKVTVRIHREVSSFWIRNPAGVCQGQEEGEGPLGHTRRFGQFWIVTLNDPPQTGTWEIQVTAEGTPRVRVQAQTALDFLFYFGIPMEDGPHPGLYPLTQPVAGLQTQLLVEVTGLGSRGKLGDPRPHFSHIVLRGVPDGAERGRVPLEPTGPRERNLLTASLPPALLSTTGPFSMELIGQDGEGRGLHRAAPQPCTVVPVLLELGGSPGFLAP
;
A
#
# COMPACT_ATOMS: atom_id res chain seq x y z
N GLN A 1 2.38 -5.52 18.92
CA GLN A 1 2.08 -4.62 17.78
C GLN A 1 0.90 -3.74 18.12
N LYS A 2 1.10 -2.43 18.26
CA LYS A 2 0.04 -1.51 18.69
C LYS A 2 -0.88 -1.14 17.53
N VAL A 3 -2.17 -1.49 17.62
CA VAL A 3 -3.18 -1.07 16.64
C VAL A 3 -4.06 0.01 17.26
N THR A 4 -4.28 1.09 16.51
CA THR A 4 -5.09 2.22 16.93
C THR A 4 -6.18 2.49 15.90
N VAL A 5 -7.44 2.48 16.33
CA VAL A 5 -8.59 2.88 15.53
C VAL A 5 -8.94 4.32 15.89
N ARG A 6 -8.99 5.19 14.89
CA ARG A 6 -9.31 6.61 15.02
C ARG A 6 -10.63 6.88 14.32
N ILE A 7 -11.61 7.37 15.06
CA ILE A 7 -12.97 7.63 14.57
C ILE A 7 -13.26 9.11 14.80
N HIS A 8 -13.62 9.84 13.76
CA HIS A 8 -13.87 11.29 13.85
C HIS A 8 -15.02 11.72 12.93
N ARG A 9 -15.44 12.98 13.10
CA ARG A 9 -16.64 13.64 12.54
C ARG A 9 -17.89 13.35 13.39
N GLU A 10 -19.07 13.74 12.91
CA GLU A 10 -20.39 13.74 13.59
C GLU A 10 -20.89 12.34 14.00
N VAL A 11 -20.06 11.58 14.70
CA VAL A 11 -20.35 10.22 15.17
C VAL A 11 -21.16 10.32 16.47
N SER A 12 -22.24 9.57 16.54
CA SER A 12 -23.10 9.46 17.72
C SER A 12 -22.80 8.20 18.53
N SER A 13 -22.44 7.10 17.85
CA SER A 13 -21.99 5.87 18.47
C SER A 13 -21.14 5.02 17.55
N PHE A 14 -20.36 4.11 18.11
CA PHE A 14 -19.70 3.05 17.35
C PHE A 14 -19.58 1.79 18.19
N TRP A 15 -19.39 0.66 17.52
CA TRP A 15 -18.90 -0.56 18.12
C TRP A 15 -17.86 -1.23 17.23
N ILE A 16 -16.94 -1.96 17.86
CA ILE A 16 -15.89 -2.75 17.23
C ILE A 16 -16.10 -4.20 17.66
N ARG A 17 -16.02 -5.15 16.72
CA ARG A 17 -16.08 -6.58 17.00
C ARG A 17 -14.85 -7.28 16.47
N ASN A 18 -14.28 -8.13 17.31
CA ASN A 18 -13.14 -8.95 16.94
C ASN A 18 -13.57 -10.25 16.22
N PRO A 19 -12.63 -11.01 15.64
CA PRO A 19 -12.93 -12.27 14.97
C PRO A 19 -13.56 -13.34 15.87
N ALA A 20 -13.35 -13.28 17.20
CA ALA A 20 -14.02 -14.16 18.17
C ALA A 20 -15.47 -13.75 18.50
N GLY A 21 -15.95 -12.64 17.95
CA GLY A 21 -17.30 -12.12 18.17
C GLY A 21 -17.45 -11.22 19.40
N VAL A 22 -16.38 -10.95 20.15
CA VAL A 22 -16.38 -10.02 21.29
C VAL A 22 -16.54 -8.60 20.75
N CYS A 23 -17.44 -7.84 21.37
CA CYS A 23 -17.76 -6.47 20.98
C CYS A 23 -17.32 -5.47 22.05
N GLN A 24 -16.92 -4.27 21.62
CA GLN A 24 -16.67 -3.12 22.47
C GLN A 24 -17.33 -1.88 21.86
N GLY A 25 -18.08 -1.15 22.67
CA GLY A 25 -18.74 0.10 22.29
C GLY A 25 -17.87 1.34 22.51
N GLN A 26 -18.51 2.50 22.51
CA GLN A 26 -17.88 3.82 22.64
C GLN A 26 -17.56 4.26 24.09
N GLU A 27 -17.80 3.39 25.08
CA GLU A 27 -17.56 3.70 26.48
C GLU A 27 -16.08 4.03 26.72
N GLU A 28 -15.82 5.16 27.38
CA GLU A 28 -14.47 5.65 27.64
C GLU A 28 -13.82 4.86 28.79
N GLY A 29 -12.58 4.42 28.58
CA GLY A 29 -11.82 3.60 29.52
C GLY A 29 -11.40 2.25 28.95
N GLU A 30 -11.05 1.34 29.86
CA GLU A 30 -10.68 -0.04 29.53
C GLU A 30 -11.91 -0.85 29.13
N GLY A 31 -11.84 -1.54 28.00
CA GLY A 31 -12.86 -2.44 27.51
C GLY A 31 -12.26 -3.78 27.05
N PRO A 32 -13.10 -4.73 26.61
CA PRO A 32 -12.65 -6.09 26.32
C PRO A 32 -11.72 -6.19 25.10
N LEU A 33 -11.76 -5.22 24.17
CA LEU A 33 -10.92 -5.17 22.97
C LEU A 33 -9.77 -4.17 23.09
N GLY A 34 -9.81 -3.27 24.07
CA GLY A 34 -8.78 -2.27 24.31
C GLY A 34 -9.28 -1.04 25.05
N HIS A 35 -8.46 0.01 25.04
CA HIS A 35 -8.72 1.26 25.74
C HIS A 35 -9.32 2.29 24.78
N THR A 36 -10.53 2.77 25.08
CA THR A 36 -11.20 3.84 24.35
C THR A 36 -10.99 5.19 25.03
N ARG A 37 -10.57 6.19 24.27
CA ARG A 37 -10.41 7.59 24.74
C ARG A 37 -11.22 8.52 23.87
N ARG A 38 -11.87 9.50 24.48
CA ARG A 38 -12.66 10.50 23.78
C ARG A 38 -12.02 11.89 23.94
N PHE A 39 -11.86 12.58 22.82
CA PHE A 39 -11.38 13.96 22.77
C PHE A 39 -12.41 14.80 21.99
N GLY A 40 -13.44 15.30 22.67
CA GLY A 40 -14.56 15.98 22.01
C GLY A 40 -15.32 15.02 21.07
N GLN A 41 -15.32 15.31 19.76
CA GLN A 41 -15.93 14.49 18.70
C GLN A 41 -14.97 13.49 18.05
N PHE A 42 -13.88 13.16 18.74
CA PHE A 42 -12.85 12.25 18.26
C PHE A 42 -12.70 11.09 19.25
N TRP A 43 -12.71 9.86 18.73
CA TRP A 43 -12.44 8.66 19.52
C TRP A 43 -11.16 7.99 19.03
N ILE A 44 -10.37 7.55 20.00
CA ILE A 44 -9.23 6.67 19.79
C ILE A 44 -9.49 5.38 20.55
N VAL A 45 -9.49 4.25 19.84
CA VAL A 45 -9.44 2.93 20.46
C VAL A 45 -8.04 2.35 20.26
N THR A 46 -7.32 2.14 21.36
CA THR A 46 -6.04 1.43 21.36
C THR A 46 -6.33 -0.04 21.64
N LEU A 47 -6.21 -0.90 20.64
CA LEU A 47 -6.51 -2.33 20.80
C LEU A 47 -5.50 -2.99 21.75
N ASN A 48 -5.96 -4.01 22.46
CA ASN A 48 -5.12 -4.88 23.28
C ASN A 48 -4.01 -5.52 22.43
N ASP A 49 -2.81 -5.58 22.97
CA ASP A 49 -1.65 -6.21 22.32
C ASP A 49 -1.48 -7.63 22.89
N PRO A 50 -1.41 -8.70 22.06
CA PRO A 50 -1.55 -8.71 20.61
C PRO A 50 -3.01 -8.59 20.12
N PRO A 51 -3.28 -7.84 19.03
CA PRO A 51 -4.59 -7.86 18.42
C PRO A 51 -4.87 -9.23 17.80
N GLN A 52 -6.11 -9.70 17.90
CA GLN A 52 -6.53 -10.96 17.29
C GLN A 52 -6.48 -10.86 15.75
N THR A 53 -5.84 -11.83 15.11
CA THR A 53 -5.81 -11.94 13.64
C THR A 53 -7.17 -12.40 13.10
N GLY A 54 -7.66 -11.75 12.04
CA GLY A 54 -8.90 -12.12 11.34
C GLY A 54 -9.70 -10.89 10.90
N THR A 55 -10.96 -11.11 10.54
CA THR A 55 -11.88 -10.02 10.15
C THR A 55 -12.41 -9.29 11.37
N TRP A 56 -12.22 -7.96 11.38
CA TRP A 56 -12.79 -7.07 12.39
C TRP A 56 -13.94 -6.28 11.76
N GLU A 57 -15.03 -6.14 12.50
CA GLU A 57 -16.17 -5.32 12.09
C GLU A 57 -16.15 -4.02 12.89
N ILE A 58 -16.31 -2.89 12.20
CA ILE A 58 -16.44 -1.57 12.82
C ILE A 58 -17.71 -0.96 12.29
N GLN A 59 -18.71 -0.80 13.15
CA GLN A 59 -19.94 -0.11 12.80
C GLN A 59 -19.96 1.26 13.47
N VAL A 60 -20.29 2.28 12.68
CA VAL A 60 -20.34 3.67 13.14
C VAL A 60 -21.71 4.24 12.82
N THR A 61 -22.35 4.82 13.83
CA THR A 61 -23.56 5.62 13.72
C THR A 61 -23.14 7.08 13.74
N ALA A 62 -23.55 7.86 12.75
CA ALA A 62 -23.17 9.26 12.61
C ALA A 62 -24.26 10.08 11.93
N GLU A 63 -24.42 11.33 12.34
CA GLU A 63 -25.24 12.33 11.64
C GLU A 63 -24.40 12.98 10.53
N GLY A 64 -23.89 12.18 9.58
CA GLY A 64 -23.03 12.68 8.52
C GLY A 64 -22.14 11.60 7.91
N THR A 65 -21.03 12.02 7.27
CA THR A 65 -20.03 11.09 6.71
C THR A 65 -18.92 10.84 7.73
N PRO A 66 -18.95 9.74 8.51
CA PRO A 66 -17.91 9.45 9.48
C PRO A 66 -16.60 9.14 8.77
N ARG A 67 -15.48 9.36 9.46
CA ARG A 67 -14.16 8.91 9.00
C ARG A 67 -13.54 7.97 10.04
N VAL A 68 -13.29 6.75 9.61
CA VAL A 68 -12.56 5.73 10.37
C VAL A 68 -11.17 5.57 9.77
N ARG A 69 -10.14 5.61 10.61
CA ARG A 69 -8.76 5.33 10.22
C ARG A 69 -8.18 4.30 11.17
N VAL A 70 -7.84 3.13 10.64
CA VAL A 70 -7.14 2.08 11.39
C VAL A 70 -5.64 2.22 11.11
N GLN A 71 -4.83 2.32 12.15
CA GLN A 71 -3.38 2.44 12.05
C GLN A 71 -2.72 1.36 12.92
N ALA A 72 -2.00 0.44 12.29
CA ALA A 72 -1.09 -0.45 12.99
C ALA A 72 0.29 0.19 13.07
N GLN A 73 0.86 0.31 14.26
CA GLN A 73 2.28 0.64 14.42
C GLN A 73 3.10 -0.57 14.01
N THR A 74 3.76 -0.45 12.87
CA THR A 74 4.59 -1.48 12.28
C THR A 74 5.90 -0.85 11.87
N ALA A 75 7.00 -1.56 12.09
CA ALA A 75 8.28 -1.14 11.52
C ALA A 75 8.34 -1.41 10.01
N LEU A 76 7.52 -2.36 9.51
CA LEU A 76 7.51 -2.76 8.10
C LEU A 76 7.02 -1.62 7.21
N ASP A 77 7.91 -1.14 6.35
CA ASP A 77 7.60 -0.15 5.31
C ASP A 77 8.39 -0.49 4.03
N PHE A 78 8.13 0.22 2.94
CA PHE A 78 8.90 0.04 1.71
C PHE A 78 9.11 1.36 0.97
N LEU A 79 10.27 1.45 0.32
CA LEU A 79 10.57 2.47 -0.67
C LEU A 79 10.39 1.86 -2.06
N PHE A 80 10.09 2.71 -3.03
CA PHE A 80 9.98 2.27 -4.42
C PHE A 80 10.55 3.31 -5.38
N TYR A 81 11.05 2.82 -6.51
CA TYR A 81 11.64 3.63 -7.57
C TYR A 81 11.22 3.08 -8.91
N PHE A 82 10.92 3.97 -9.85
CA PHE A 82 10.70 3.60 -11.25
C PHE A 82 12.00 3.79 -12.02
N GLY A 83 12.18 3.00 -13.08
CA GLY A 83 13.24 3.25 -14.03
C GLY A 83 13.06 2.52 -15.34
N ILE A 84 13.95 2.78 -16.28
CA ILE A 84 14.00 2.11 -17.58
C ILE A 84 15.29 1.29 -17.62
N PRO A 85 15.22 -0.03 -17.89
CA PRO A 85 16.41 -0.82 -18.10
C PRO A 85 17.07 -0.38 -19.42
N MET A 86 18.35 -0.04 -19.37
CA MET A 86 19.12 0.38 -20.53
C MET A 86 20.40 -0.44 -20.55
N GLU A 87 20.42 -1.47 -21.39
CA GLU A 87 21.56 -2.41 -21.50
C GLU A 87 22.60 -1.92 -22.51
N ASP A 88 22.17 -1.24 -23.57
CA ASP A 88 23.04 -0.79 -24.68
C ASP A 88 23.63 0.62 -24.45
N GLY A 89 23.52 1.16 -23.24
CA GLY A 89 24.03 2.48 -22.88
C GLY A 89 25.52 2.46 -22.47
N PRO A 90 26.18 3.63 -22.44
CA PRO A 90 27.56 3.73 -21.93
C PRO A 90 27.69 3.31 -20.45
N HIS A 91 26.58 3.33 -19.71
CA HIS A 91 26.46 2.76 -18.36
C HIS A 91 25.23 1.86 -18.31
N PRO A 92 25.38 0.54 -18.52
CA PRO A 92 24.28 -0.40 -18.44
C PRO A 92 23.63 -0.38 -17.06
N GLY A 93 22.29 -0.38 -16.99
CA GLY A 93 21.56 -0.43 -15.74
C GLY A 93 20.18 0.21 -15.77
N LEU A 94 19.66 0.51 -14.58
CA LEU A 94 18.33 1.11 -14.42
C LEU A 94 18.43 2.64 -14.35
N TYR A 95 17.90 3.32 -15.35
CA TYR A 95 17.83 4.79 -15.35
C TYR A 95 16.59 5.26 -14.59
N PRO A 96 16.75 6.09 -13.54
CA PRO A 96 15.66 6.44 -12.66
C PRO A 96 14.62 7.33 -13.35
N LEU A 97 13.35 7.04 -13.07
CA LEU A 97 12.20 7.85 -13.45
C LEU A 97 11.50 8.36 -12.19
N THR A 98 11.02 9.61 -12.23
CA THR A 98 10.17 10.16 -11.17
C THR A 98 8.76 9.57 -11.19
N GLN A 99 8.27 9.23 -12.39
CA GLN A 99 6.97 8.63 -12.64
C GLN A 99 7.08 7.70 -13.86
N PRO A 100 6.27 6.63 -13.93
CA PRO A 100 6.21 5.80 -15.13
C PRO A 100 5.73 6.63 -16.32
N VAL A 101 6.25 6.34 -17.51
CA VAL A 101 5.91 7.02 -18.76
C VAL A 101 5.10 6.08 -19.63
N ALA A 102 4.00 6.58 -20.20
CA ALA A 102 3.14 5.80 -21.08
C ALA A 102 3.93 5.23 -22.28
N GLY A 103 3.74 3.95 -22.56
CA GLY A 103 4.39 3.27 -23.69
C GLY A 103 5.85 2.86 -23.45
N LEU A 104 6.50 3.27 -22.36
CA LEU A 104 7.84 2.81 -22.01
C LEU A 104 7.81 1.57 -21.11
N GLN A 105 8.73 0.64 -21.35
CA GLN A 105 8.94 -0.52 -20.48
C GLN A 105 9.56 -0.05 -19.16
N THR A 106 8.72 0.10 -18.14
CA THR A 106 9.14 0.59 -16.82
C THR A 106 9.44 -0.60 -15.90
N GLN A 107 10.60 -0.57 -15.25
CA GLN A 107 10.95 -1.43 -14.14
C GLN A 107 10.64 -0.72 -12.82
N LEU A 108 10.09 -1.46 -11.86
CA LEU A 108 9.84 -1.04 -10.49
C LEU A 108 10.87 -1.72 -9.60
N LEU A 109 11.63 -0.93 -8.85
CA LEU A 109 12.48 -1.39 -7.76
C LEU A 109 11.78 -1.12 -6.44
N VAL A 110 11.73 -2.11 -5.55
CA VAL A 110 11.13 -2.01 -4.22
C VAL A 110 12.19 -2.39 -3.18
N GLU A 111 12.39 -1.53 -2.18
CA GLU A 111 13.25 -1.78 -1.05
C GLU A 111 12.40 -1.93 0.21
N VAL A 112 12.40 -3.13 0.78
CA VAL A 112 11.61 -3.40 1.99
C VAL A 112 12.43 -3.10 3.24
N THR A 113 11.86 -2.31 4.15
CA THR A 113 12.51 -1.82 5.36
C THR A 113 11.76 -2.26 6.62
N GLY A 114 12.45 -2.24 7.77
CA GLY A 114 11.86 -2.56 9.07
C GLY A 114 11.39 -4.01 9.24
N LEU A 115 11.92 -4.91 8.40
CA LEU A 115 11.99 -6.34 8.66
C LEU A 115 12.93 -6.52 9.86
N GLY A 116 12.41 -6.54 11.07
CA GLY A 116 13.21 -6.51 12.30
C GLY A 116 14.38 -7.50 12.24
N SER A 117 15.56 -7.10 12.71
CA SER A 117 16.80 -7.90 12.76
C SER A 117 16.73 -9.11 13.72
N ARG A 118 15.53 -9.49 14.18
CA ARG A 118 15.29 -10.42 15.28
C ARG A 118 14.90 -11.83 14.82
N GLY A 119 15.33 -12.22 13.62
CA GLY A 119 15.36 -13.63 13.26
C GLY A 119 16.69 -14.22 13.70
N LYS A 120 16.68 -15.28 14.53
CA LYS A 120 17.86 -16.12 14.68
C LYS A 120 18.27 -16.61 13.28
N LEU A 121 19.56 -16.88 13.08
CA LEU A 121 20.05 -17.49 11.84
C LEU A 121 19.28 -18.81 11.62
N GLY A 122 18.30 -18.81 10.69
CA GLY A 122 17.42 -19.94 10.42
C GLY A 122 15.92 -19.67 10.55
N ASP A 123 15.47 -18.53 11.09
CA ASP A 123 14.04 -18.21 11.12
C ASP A 123 13.51 -17.96 9.70
N PRO A 124 12.32 -18.48 9.33
CA PRO A 124 11.76 -18.25 8.02
C PRO A 124 11.56 -16.74 7.83
N ARG A 125 12.05 -16.23 6.70
CA ARG A 125 11.99 -14.79 6.42
C ARG A 125 10.66 -14.44 5.76
N PRO A 126 10.19 -13.20 5.95
CA PRO A 126 9.06 -12.70 5.19
C PRO A 126 9.35 -12.79 3.68
N HIS A 127 8.36 -13.25 2.93
CA HIS A 127 8.39 -13.35 1.48
C HIS A 127 7.37 -12.40 0.88
N PHE A 128 7.81 -11.52 0.00
CA PHE A 128 6.94 -10.60 -0.73
C PHE A 128 6.76 -11.11 -2.15
N SER A 129 5.51 -11.19 -2.59
CA SER A 129 5.14 -11.91 -3.82
C SER A 129 4.78 -10.97 -4.96
N HIS A 130 4.09 -9.87 -4.67
CA HIS A 130 3.63 -8.95 -5.72
C HIS A 130 3.28 -7.56 -5.15
N ILE A 131 3.21 -6.58 -6.06
CA ILE A 131 2.55 -5.29 -5.84
C ILE A 131 1.16 -5.33 -6.45
N VAL A 132 0.20 -4.71 -5.78
CA VAL A 132 -1.11 -4.37 -6.34
C VAL A 132 -1.13 -2.87 -6.64
N LEU A 133 -1.53 -2.51 -7.86
CA LEU A 133 -1.78 -1.12 -8.25
C LEU A 133 -3.26 -0.82 -7.97
N ARG A 134 -3.51 0.20 -7.15
CA ARG A 134 -4.86 0.62 -6.75
C ARG A 134 -5.17 1.97 -7.38
N GLY A 135 -6.34 2.13 -7.98
CA GLY A 135 -6.81 3.43 -8.42
C GLY A 135 -7.01 4.40 -7.25
N VAL A 136 -6.79 5.69 -7.51
CA VAL A 136 -7.06 6.75 -6.54
C VAL A 136 -8.09 7.70 -7.14
N PRO A 137 -9.19 8.04 -6.42
CA PRO A 137 -9.49 7.72 -5.02
C PRO A 137 -10.32 6.46 -4.78
N ASP A 138 -10.75 5.76 -5.82
CA ASP A 138 -11.71 4.64 -5.74
C ASP A 138 -11.17 3.37 -5.06
N GLY A 139 -9.85 3.19 -5.02
CA GLY A 139 -9.20 2.01 -4.44
C GLY A 139 -9.38 0.74 -5.29
N ALA A 140 -9.91 0.88 -6.51
CA ALA A 140 -10.15 -0.26 -7.39
C ALA A 140 -8.82 -0.91 -7.79
N GLU A 141 -8.78 -2.24 -7.83
CA GLU A 141 -7.60 -2.94 -8.32
C GLU A 141 -7.43 -2.70 -9.82
N ARG A 142 -6.30 -2.07 -10.20
CA ARG A 142 -5.92 -1.86 -11.61
C ARG A 142 -5.10 -3.02 -12.15
N GLY A 143 -4.33 -3.68 -11.29
CA GLY A 143 -3.56 -4.85 -11.67
C GLY A 143 -2.58 -5.29 -10.60
N ARG A 144 -1.95 -6.43 -10.84
CA ARG A 144 -0.99 -7.08 -9.96
C ARG A 144 0.30 -7.34 -10.72
N VAL A 145 1.44 -7.08 -10.09
CA VAL A 145 2.76 -7.26 -10.71
C VAL A 145 3.63 -8.11 -9.80
N PRO A 146 4.12 -9.28 -10.28
CA PRO A 146 4.96 -10.16 -9.47
C PRO A 146 6.29 -9.48 -9.14
N LEU A 147 6.78 -9.76 -7.93
CA LEU A 147 8.05 -9.26 -7.42
C LEU A 147 9.10 -10.37 -7.45
N GLU A 148 10.25 -10.07 -8.02
CA GLU A 148 11.40 -10.96 -8.08
C GLU A 148 12.53 -10.43 -7.18
N PRO A 149 13.14 -11.26 -6.32
CA PRO A 149 14.31 -10.85 -5.56
C PRO A 149 15.47 -10.42 -6.47
N THR A 150 16.10 -9.30 -6.15
CA THR A 150 17.28 -8.81 -6.89
C THR A 150 18.38 -8.35 -5.94
N GLY A 151 19.63 -8.43 -6.41
CA GLY A 151 20.79 -7.97 -5.64
C GLY A 151 21.08 -8.77 -4.36
N PRO A 152 21.88 -8.20 -3.44
CA PRO A 152 22.25 -8.86 -2.19
C PRO A 152 21.04 -9.08 -1.29
N ARG A 153 20.93 -10.30 -0.75
CA ARG A 153 19.82 -10.73 0.12
C ARG A 153 19.66 -9.90 1.42
N GLU A 154 20.66 -9.12 1.78
CA GLU A 154 20.65 -8.25 2.96
C GLU A 154 19.83 -6.97 2.75
N ARG A 155 19.72 -6.49 1.50
CA ARG A 155 19.04 -5.23 1.18
C ARG A 155 17.54 -5.39 0.94
N ASN A 156 17.02 -6.62 0.92
CA ASN A 156 15.61 -6.93 0.67
C ASN A 156 15.05 -6.17 -0.54
N LEU A 157 15.83 -6.16 -1.63
CA LEU A 157 15.48 -5.52 -2.88
C LEU A 157 14.67 -6.49 -3.74
N LEU A 158 13.59 -5.97 -4.30
CA LEU A 158 12.69 -6.69 -5.18
C LEU A 158 12.51 -5.87 -6.47
N THR A 159 12.36 -6.54 -7.60
CA THR A 159 12.13 -5.92 -8.89
C THR A 159 10.85 -6.44 -9.52
N ALA A 160 10.20 -5.60 -10.32
CA ALA A 160 8.99 -5.91 -11.05
C ALA A 160 9.03 -5.21 -12.42
N SER A 161 8.58 -5.88 -13.47
CA SER A 161 8.34 -5.22 -14.76
C SER A 161 6.89 -4.77 -14.82
N LEU A 162 6.65 -3.47 -14.98
CA LEU A 162 5.30 -2.92 -15.08
C LEU A 162 4.77 -3.09 -16.50
N PRO A 163 3.69 -3.87 -16.72
CA PRO A 163 3.12 -4.03 -18.05
C PRO A 163 2.61 -2.69 -18.59
N PRO A 164 2.89 -2.33 -19.86
CA PRO A 164 2.41 -1.08 -20.46
C PRO A 164 0.89 -0.92 -20.41
N ALA A 165 0.14 -2.02 -20.46
CA ALA A 165 -1.32 -2.02 -20.33
C ALA A 165 -1.79 -1.48 -18.97
N LEU A 166 -1.10 -1.79 -17.87
CA LEU A 166 -1.45 -1.27 -16.54
C LEU A 166 -1.21 0.24 -16.45
N LEU A 167 -0.17 0.72 -17.14
CA LEU A 167 0.19 2.14 -17.21
C LEU A 167 -0.65 2.92 -18.22
N SER A 168 -1.41 2.25 -19.08
CA SER A 168 -2.30 2.91 -20.05
C SER A 168 -3.61 3.40 -19.41
N THR A 169 -3.92 2.91 -18.21
CA THR A 169 -5.14 3.28 -17.47
C THR A 169 -5.07 4.72 -16.97
N THR A 170 -6.10 5.52 -17.25
CA THR A 170 -6.12 6.94 -16.88
C THR A 170 -6.24 7.16 -15.37
N GLY A 171 -5.58 8.20 -14.88
CA GLY A 171 -5.71 8.69 -13.50
C GLY A 171 -4.65 8.15 -12.55
N PRO A 172 -4.56 8.73 -11.34
CA PRO A 172 -3.54 8.37 -10.36
C PRO A 172 -3.77 6.98 -9.78
N PHE A 173 -2.69 6.35 -9.33
CA PHE A 173 -2.71 5.06 -8.66
C PHE A 173 -1.78 5.05 -7.44
N SER A 174 -2.03 4.18 -6.46
CA SER A 174 -1.11 3.90 -5.36
C SER A 174 -0.63 2.45 -5.44
N MET A 175 0.46 2.14 -4.74
CA MET A 175 1.02 0.79 -4.69
C MET A 175 0.80 0.13 -3.34
N GLU A 176 0.62 -1.18 -3.39
CA GLU A 176 0.32 -2.00 -2.23
C GLU A 176 1.18 -3.27 -2.27
N LEU A 177 2.12 -3.37 -1.34
CA LEU A 177 3.03 -4.49 -1.17
C LEU A 177 2.34 -5.65 -0.45
N ILE A 178 2.34 -6.81 -1.10
CA ILE A 178 1.73 -8.04 -0.57
C ILE A 178 2.81 -9.11 -0.36
N GLY A 179 2.75 -9.74 0.81
CA GLY A 179 3.65 -10.82 1.17
C GLY A 179 3.09 -11.70 2.28
N GLN A 180 3.97 -12.50 2.85
CA GLN A 180 3.73 -13.33 4.02
C GLN A 180 4.92 -13.19 4.96
N ASP A 181 4.69 -13.29 6.27
CA ASP A 181 5.77 -13.41 7.24
C ASP A 181 6.35 -14.83 7.27
N GLY A 182 7.34 -15.06 8.15
CA GLY A 182 7.96 -16.37 8.31
C GLY A 182 7.01 -17.47 8.80
N GLU A 183 5.87 -17.11 9.37
CA GLU A 183 4.85 -18.05 9.83
C GLU A 183 3.74 -18.24 8.76
N GLY A 184 3.91 -17.67 7.57
CA GLY A 184 2.93 -17.74 6.48
C GLY A 184 1.74 -16.79 6.63
N ARG A 185 1.77 -15.86 7.61
CA ARG A 185 0.68 -14.90 7.80
C ARG A 185 0.82 -13.75 6.81
N GLY A 186 -0.30 -13.30 6.25
CA GLY A 186 -0.30 -12.23 5.24
C GLY A 186 0.31 -10.93 5.76
N LEU A 187 1.23 -10.36 4.97
CA LEU A 187 1.78 -9.03 5.14
C LEU A 187 1.26 -8.12 4.04
N HIS A 188 0.86 -6.91 4.44
CA HIS A 188 0.25 -5.94 3.55
C HIS A 188 0.72 -4.54 3.91
N ARG A 189 1.21 -3.76 2.95
CA ARG A 189 1.57 -2.35 3.15
C ARG A 189 1.21 -1.52 1.94
N ALA A 190 0.51 -0.40 2.14
CA ALA A 190 0.20 0.55 1.09
C ALA A 190 1.14 1.75 1.14
N ALA A 191 1.64 2.17 -0.02
CA ALA A 191 2.39 3.40 -0.18
C ALA A 191 1.47 4.61 0.07
N PRO A 192 1.90 5.62 0.83
CA PRO A 192 1.09 6.79 1.14
C PRO A 192 0.96 7.78 -0.03
N GLN A 193 1.88 7.70 -1.01
CA GLN A 193 1.97 8.65 -2.12
C GLN A 193 1.30 8.08 -3.38
N PRO A 194 0.38 8.82 -4.01
CA PRO A 194 -0.13 8.46 -5.32
C PRO A 194 0.92 8.75 -6.42
N CYS A 195 0.90 7.93 -7.46
CA CYS A 195 1.68 8.03 -8.68
C CYS A 195 0.77 8.36 -9.86
N THR A 196 1.32 8.94 -10.91
CA THR A 196 0.62 9.26 -12.16
C THR A 196 1.46 8.81 -13.33
N VAL A 197 0.83 8.28 -14.37
CA VAL A 197 1.56 7.97 -15.60
C VAL A 197 1.72 9.25 -16.42
N VAL A 198 2.96 9.56 -16.81
CA VAL A 198 3.26 10.70 -17.67
C VAL A 198 2.85 10.36 -19.11
N PRO A 199 1.97 11.15 -19.76
CA PRO A 199 1.59 10.90 -21.15
C PRO A 199 2.75 11.25 -22.10
N VAL A 200 2.83 10.54 -23.22
CA VAL A 200 3.71 10.90 -24.34
C VAL A 200 2.88 11.65 -25.37
N LEU A 201 3.26 12.89 -25.67
CA LEU A 201 2.66 13.68 -26.76
C LEU A 201 3.43 13.42 -28.05
N LEU A 202 2.72 12.99 -29.09
CA LEU A 202 3.25 12.86 -30.44
C LEU A 202 2.74 14.03 -31.28
N GLU A 203 3.63 14.92 -31.71
CA GLU A 203 3.30 15.95 -32.69
C GLU A 203 3.55 15.40 -34.09
N LEU A 204 2.48 15.26 -34.88
CA LEU A 204 2.55 14.86 -36.28
C LEU A 204 2.59 16.12 -37.15
N GLY A 205 3.77 16.42 -37.70
CA GLY A 205 3.94 17.47 -38.70
C GLY A 205 3.65 16.94 -40.10
N GLY A 206 2.63 17.49 -40.77
CA GLY A 206 2.33 17.21 -42.18
C GLY A 206 2.20 18.51 -42.98
N SER A 207 2.65 18.51 -44.24
CA SER A 207 2.35 19.63 -45.15
C SER A 207 0.83 19.76 -45.34
N PRO A 208 0.25 20.97 -45.45
CA PRO A 208 -1.20 21.24 -45.41
C PRO A 208 -2.04 20.68 -46.58
N GLY A 209 -1.63 19.57 -47.21
CA GLY A 209 -2.38 18.85 -48.24
C GLY A 209 -2.45 17.33 -48.10
N PHE A 210 -1.79 16.73 -47.08
CA PHE A 210 -1.76 15.26 -46.90
C PHE A 210 -2.58 14.74 -45.72
N LEU A 211 -3.25 15.63 -44.97
CA LEU A 211 -4.12 15.27 -43.86
C LEU A 211 -5.54 15.76 -44.17
N ALA A 212 -6.20 15.09 -45.10
CA ALA A 212 -7.65 15.06 -45.22
C ALA A 212 -8.09 13.59 -45.11
N PRO A 213 -9.23 13.32 -44.46
CA PRO A 213 -9.65 11.98 -44.01
C PRO A 213 -9.87 10.97 -45.14
#